data_AF-A0A239JET9-F1
#
_entry.id   AF-A0A239JET9-F1
#
_cell.length_a   1.000
_cell.length_b   1.000
_cell.length_c   1.000
_cell.angle_alpha   90.00
_cell.angle_beta   90.00
_cell.angle_gamma   90.00
#
_symmetry.space_group_name_H-M   'P 1'
#
loop_
_entity.id
_entity.type
_entity.pdbx_description
1 polymer ?
#
loop_
_entity_poly.entity_id
_entity_poly.type
_entity_poly.pdbx_seq_one_letter_code
_entity_poly.pdbx_strand_id
1 'polypeptide(L)' 'MASESQSEQNQDWSLENLNKAYQQGYMAGLTGQPKTPARQTAEVLSAAWEAGWDDGHEQYDLVKRESA' A
#
# COMPACT_ATOMS: atom_id res chain seq x y z
N MET A 1 17.46 -5.49 35.24
CA MET A 1 16.13 -5.79 34.66
C MET A 1 16.13 -5.20 33.25
N ALA A 2 16.28 -6.05 32.24
CA ALA A 2 16.27 -5.65 30.84
C ALA A 2 14.81 -5.53 30.37
N SER A 3 14.44 -4.40 29.78
CA SER A 3 13.19 -4.25 29.02
C SER A 3 13.30 -3.07 28.06
N GLU A 4 14.25 -3.16 27.12
CA GLU A 4 14.31 -2.31 25.92
C GLU A 4 13.89 -3.10 24.68
N SER A 5 12.88 -3.97 24.79
CA SER A 5 12.46 -4.86 23.68
C SER A 5 11.00 -4.68 23.25
N GLN A 6 10.47 -3.45 23.35
CA GLN A 6 9.16 -3.11 22.79
C GLN A 6 9.23 -2.57 21.35
N SER A 7 10.42 -2.25 20.84
CA SER A 7 10.62 -1.67 19.50
C SER A 7 10.64 -2.71 18.37
N GLU A 8 10.86 -3.99 18.65
CA GLU A 8 11.00 -5.04 17.63
C GLU A 8 9.71 -5.80 17.32
N GLN A 9 8.63 -5.60 18.10
CA GLN A 9 7.40 -6.40 18.01
C GLN A 9 6.30 -5.84 17.10
N ASN A 10 6.53 -4.71 16.42
CA ASN A 10 5.51 -4.15 15.51
C ASN A 10 6.10 -3.72 14.17
N GLN A 11 6.87 -4.62 13.54
CA GLN A 11 7.46 -4.35 12.22
C GLN A 11 6.38 -4.13 11.15
N ASP A 12 5.21 -4.79 11.27
CA ASP A 12 4.11 -4.64 10.31
C ASP A 12 3.59 -3.20 10.23
N TRP A 13 3.67 -2.42 11.31
CA TRP A 13 3.21 -1.02 11.33
C TRP A 13 4.36 -0.02 11.27
N SER A 14 5.59 -0.48 11.02
CA SER A 14 6.69 0.44 10.77
C SER A 14 6.33 1.36 9.60
N LEU A 15 6.68 2.64 9.73
CA LEU A 15 6.44 3.62 8.66
C LEU A 15 7.03 3.15 7.32
N GLU A 16 8.16 2.46 7.37
CA GLU A 16 8.79 1.84 6.20
C GLU A 16 7.88 0.80 5.53
N ASN A 17 7.28 -0.12 6.30
CA ASN A 17 6.41 -1.15 5.74
C ASN A 17 5.08 -0.58 5.24
N LEU A 18 4.51 0.41 5.94
CA LEU A 18 3.33 1.14 5.47
C LEU A 18 3.62 1.86 4.14
N ASN A 19 4.76 2.53 4.05
CA ASN A 19 5.17 3.24 2.82
C ASN A 19 5.42 2.26 1.67
N LYS A 20 6.03 1.09 1.94
CA LYS A 20 6.19 0.03 0.93
C LYS A 20 4.84 -0.50 0.45
N ALA A 21 3.90 -0.76 1.35
CA ALA A 21 2.57 -1.23 1.00
C ALA A 21 1.85 -0.21 0.11
N TYR A 22 1.87 1.06 0.50
CA TYR A 22 1.33 2.16 -0.31
C TYR A 22 1.96 2.24 -1.71
N GLN A 23 3.29 2.23 -1.80
CA GLN A 23 4.00 2.29 -3.08
C GLN A 23 3.66 1.11 -3.99
N GLN A 24 3.54 -0.09 -3.43
CA GLN A 24 3.11 -1.27 -4.19
C GLN A 24 1.69 -1.13 -4.71
N GLY A 25 0.78 -0.62 -3.89
CA GLY A 25 -0.60 -0.32 -4.27
C GLY A 25 -0.66 0.68 -5.42
N TYR A 26 0.05 1.80 -5.27
CA TYR A 26 0.13 2.86 -6.27
C TYR A 26 0.61 2.37 -7.63
N MET A 27 1.67 1.57 -7.66
CA MET A 27 2.16 0.99 -8.91
C MET A 27 1.16 0.01 -9.54
N ALA A 28 0.43 -0.76 -8.73
CA ALA A 28 -0.62 -1.64 -9.24
C ALA A 28 -1.78 -0.81 -9.85
N GLY A 29 -2.24 0.23 -9.15
CA GLY A 29 -3.28 1.15 -9.61
C GLY A 29 -2.92 1.84 -10.92
N LEU A 30 -1.68 2.35 -11.04
CA LEU A 30 -1.18 3.01 -12.26
C LEU A 30 -1.21 2.14 -13.52
N THR A 31 -1.23 0.81 -13.36
CA THR A 31 -1.25 -0.15 -14.47
C THR A 31 -2.66 -0.67 -14.79
N GLY A 32 -3.69 -0.17 -14.08
CA GLY A 32 -5.07 -0.65 -14.23
C GLY A 32 -5.26 -2.09 -13.76
N GLN A 33 -4.35 -2.61 -12.91
CA GLN A 33 -4.54 -3.94 -12.33
C GLN A 33 -5.76 -3.91 -11.40
N PRO A 34 -6.55 -5.00 -11.34
CA PRO A 34 -7.68 -5.08 -10.42
C PRO A 34 -7.21 -4.91 -8.96
N LYS A 35 -8.03 -4.28 -8.13
CA LYS A 35 -7.80 -4.11 -6.68
C LYS A 35 -7.89 -5.46 -5.97
N THR A 36 -6.87 -6.28 -6.13
CA THR A 36 -6.72 -7.53 -5.38
C THR A 36 -5.94 -7.21 -4.12
N PRO A 37 -6.53 -7.31 -2.92
CA PRO A 37 -5.76 -7.18 -1.70
C PRO A 37 -4.63 -8.20 -1.81
N ALA A 38 -3.38 -7.71 -1.75
CA ALA A 38 -2.26 -8.62 -1.72
C ALA A 38 -2.42 -9.51 -0.49
N ARG A 39 -1.72 -10.63 -0.44
CA ARG A 39 -1.79 -11.60 0.65
C ARG A 39 -1.16 -11.07 1.97
N GLN A 40 -1.39 -9.79 2.28
CA GLN A 40 -0.98 -9.06 3.45
C GLN A 40 -1.82 -9.56 4.62
N THR A 41 -1.15 -10.15 5.59
CA THR A 41 -1.77 -10.74 6.78
C THR A 41 -2.17 -9.69 7.83
N ALA A 42 -1.67 -8.46 7.71
CA ALA A 42 -1.98 -7.36 8.63
C ALA A 42 -2.91 -6.33 7.96
N GLU A 43 -4.08 -6.10 8.56
CA GLU A 43 -5.11 -5.19 8.04
C GLU A 43 -4.59 -3.77 7.77
N VAL A 44 -3.66 -3.28 8.59
CA VAL A 44 -3.09 -1.93 8.44
C VAL A 44 -2.22 -1.82 7.19
N LEU A 45 -1.46 -2.87 6.85
CA LEU A 45 -0.69 -2.92 5.60
C LEU A 45 -1.62 -3.02 4.39
N SER A 46 -2.70 -3.79 4.51
CA SER A 46 -3.74 -3.85 3.47
C SER A 46 -4.37 -2.48 3.22
N ALA A 47 -4.74 -1.75 4.28
CA ALA A 47 -5.29 -0.40 4.15
C ALA A 47 -4.31 0.57 3.47
N ALA A 48 -3.02 0.52 3.81
CA ALA A 48 -2.00 1.34 3.15
C ALA A 48 -1.84 0.99 1.66
N TRP A 49 -1.85 -0.31 1.32
CA TRP A 49 -1.83 -0.77 -0.06
C TRP A 49 -3.06 -0.33 -0.85
N GLU A 50 -4.25 -0.46 -0.25
CA GLU A 50 -5.51 -0.07 -0.89
C GLU A 50 -5.58 1.42 -1.18
N ALA A 51 -5.12 2.26 -0.24
CA ALA A 51 -5.03 3.71 -0.44
C ALA A 51 -4.09 4.06 -1.60
N GLY A 52 -2.91 3.42 -1.65
CA GLY A 52 -2.00 3.59 -2.78
C GLY A 52 -2.64 3.19 -4.11
N TRP A 53 -3.34 2.05 -4.14
CA TRP A 53 -4.02 1.59 -5.35
C TRP A 53 -5.08 2.57 -5.83
N ASP A 54 -5.91 3.12 -4.91
CA ASP A 54 -6.95 4.10 -5.26
C ASP A 54 -6.30 5.33 -5.92
N ASP A 55 -5.27 5.90 -5.30
CA ASP A 55 -4.56 7.06 -5.84
C ASP A 55 -3.92 6.77 -7.21
N GLY A 56 -3.33 5.58 -7.38
CA GLY A 56 -2.72 5.18 -8.66
C GLY A 56 -3.76 4.93 -9.76
N HIS A 57 -4.92 4.37 -9.41
CA HIS A 57 -5.99 4.10 -10.36
C HIS A 57 -6.68 5.39 -10.82
N GLU A 58 -6.81 6.40 -9.94
CA GLU A 58 -7.26 7.73 -10.35
C GLU A 58 -6.37 8.31 -11.45
N GLN A 59 -5.05 8.19 -11.31
CA GLN A 59 -4.10 8.64 -12.34
C GLN A 59 -4.24 7.84 -13.65
N TYR A 60 -4.41 6.51 -13.56
CA TYR A 60 -4.66 5.68 -14.74
C TYR A 60 -5.91 6.12 -15.50
N ASP A 61 -7.01 6.39 -14.78
CA ASP A 61 -8.27 6.84 -15.37
C ASP A 61 -8.15 8.23 -16.01
N LEU A 62 -7.38 9.16 -15.41
CA LEU A 62 -7.10 10.47 -15.99
C LEU A 62 -6.37 10.32 -17.33
N VAL A 63 -5.28 9.57 -17.37
CA VAL A 63 -4.49 9.34 -18.61
C VAL A 63 -5.34 8.68 -19.70
N LYS A 64 -6.18 7.70 -19.31
CA LYS A 64 -7.07 7.03 -20.25
C LYS A 64 -8.12 7.96 -20.85
N ARG A 65 -8.64 8.92 -20.07
CA ARG A 65 -9.60 9.94 -20.55
C ARG A 65 -8.96 10.96 -21.47
N GLU A 66 -7.73 11.38 -21.19
CA GLU A 66 -6.99 12.31 -22.05
C GLU A 66 -6.61 11.69 -23.40
N SER A 67 -6.48 10.36 -23.43
CA SER A 67 -6.08 9.60 -24.62
C SER A 67 -7.25 9.13 -25.50
N ALA A 68 -8.50 9.41 -25.12
CA ALA A 68 -9.73 8.97 -25.80
C ALA A 68 -10.35 10.09 -26.64
#